data_AF-A0A6B2TIA9-F1
#
_entry.id   AF-A0A6B2TIA9-F1
#
_cell.length_a   1.000
_cell.length_b   1.000
_cell.length_c   1.000
_cell.angle_alpha   90.00
_cell.angle_beta   90.00
_cell.angle_gamma   90.00
#
_symmetry.space_group_name_H-M   'P 1'
#
loop_
_entity.id
_entity.type
_entity.pdbx_description
1 polymer ?
#
loop_
_entity_poly.entity_id
_entity_poly.type
_entity_poly.pdbx_seq_one_letter_code
_entity_poly.pdbx_strand_id
1 'polypeptide(L)'
;GVRVAAGSGAMRDVSNPVGRGDPLEAAYLLASRSGLRPEDAYGAVSGAARAAMGLPEVRVEAGFPAELLAVRGDRLSGALSLAYSRIVVHRGRVV
;
A
#
# COMPACT_ATOMS: atom_id res chain seq x y z
N GLY A 1 -6.42 18.95 6.59
CA GLY A 1 -6.47 17.72 7.40
C GLY A 1 -5.08 17.34 7.88
N VAL A 2 -4.97 16.38 8.80
CA VAL A 2 -3.69 15.84 9.30
C VAL A 2 -3.20 14.73 8.37
N ARG A 3 -1.88 14.63 8.15
CA ARG A 3 -1.28 13.53 7.38
C ARG A 3 -1.31 12.25 8.21
N VAL A 4 -1.91 11.19 7.67
CA VAL A 4 -1.97 9.87 8.29
C VAL A 4 -1.18 8.89 7.43
N ALA A 5 -0.31 8.11 8.07
CA ALA A 5 0.41 7.00 7.45
C ALA A 5 0.15 5.71 8.24
N ALA A 6 0.19 4.57 7.56
CA ALA A 6 -0.03 3.27 8.18
C ALA A 6 0.92 2.21 7.62
N GLY A 7 1.16 1.17 8.43
CA GLY A 7 1.98 0.01 8.07
C GLY A 7 1.48 -1.24 8.78
N SER A 8 2.17 -2.37 8.57
CA SER A 8 1.71 -3.68 9.05
C SER A 8 1.79 -3.89 10.57
N GLY A 9 2.53 -3.03 11.30
CA GLY A 9 2.77 -3.20 12.73
C GLY A 9 3.76 -4.34 13.03
N ALA A 10 3.63 -4.91 14.24
CA ALA A 10 4.42 -6.05 14.69
C ALA A 10 4.21 -7.29 13.81
N MET A 11 5.27 -8.07 13.57
CA MET A 11 5.23 -9.25 12.70
C MET A 11 6.25 -10.30 13.11
N ARG A 12 5.79 -11.54 13.23
CA ARG A 12 6.62 -12.72 13.58
C ARG A 12 7.41 -12.49 14.87
N ASP A 13 6.76 -11.87 15.84
CA ASP A 13 7.31 -11.57 17.16
C ASP A 13 6.34 -11.95 18.29
N VAL A 14 6.73 -11.64 19.53
CA VAL A 14 5.95 -11.97 20.74
C VAL A 14 4.59 -11.26 20.80
N SER A 15 4.44 -10.12 20.14
CA SER A 15 3.21 -9.33 20.12
C SER A 15 2.30 -9.69 18.96
N ASN A 16 2.86 -10.17 17.84
CA ASN A 16 2.11 -10.71 16.72
C ASN A 16 2.87 -11.88 16.05
N PRO A 17 2.45 -13.14 16.30
CA PRO A 17 3.18 -14.31 15.80
C PRO A 17 3.08 -14.50 14.28
N VAL A 18 2.15 -13.80 13.60
CA VAL A 18 1.93 -13.89 12.16
C VAL A 18 1.97 -12.51 11.50
N GLY A 19 2.02 -12.46 10.18
CA GLY A 19 1.97 -11.19 9.44
C GLY A 19 2.41 -11.36 7.99
N ARG A 20 1.72 -10.66 7.08
CA ARG A 20 2.04 -10.71 5.64
C ARG A 20 3.02 -9.64 5.19
N GLY A 21 3.24 -8.61 6.00
CA GLY A 21 4.02 -7.43 5.59
C GLY A 21 3.42 -6.72 4.38
N ASP A 22 2.10 -6.86 4.17
CA ASP A 22 1.41 -6.41 2.97
C ASP A 22 0.73 -5.05 3.20
N PRO A 23 1.17 -3.97 2.52
CA PRO A 23 0.50 -2.67 2.61
C PRO A 23 -0.97 -2.71 2.17
N LEU A 24 -1.34 -3.57 1.22
CA LEU A 24 -2.73 -3.66 0.76
C LEU A 24 -3.63 -4.33 1.80
N GLU A 25 -3.10 -5.24 2.63
CA GLU A 25 -3.82 -5.76 3.80
C GLU A 25 -4.09 -4.65 4.82
N ALA A 26 -3.10 -3.81 5.11
CA ALA A 26 -3.28 -2.68 6.01
C ALA A 26 -4.34 -1.68 5.48
N ALA A 27 -4.31 -1.37 4.18
CA ALA A 27 -5.33 -0.53 3.55
C ALA A 27 -6.73 -1.18 3.59
N TYR A 28 -6.82 -2.49 3.32
CA TYR A 28 -8.08 -3.23 3.45
C TYR A 28 -8.64 -3.13 4.88
N LEU A 29 -7.80 -3.30 5.91
CA LEU A 29 -8.23 -3.20 7.30
C LEU A 29 -8.67 -1.78 7.66
N LEU A 30 -7.96 -0.75 7.19
CA LEU A 30 -8.37 0.65 7.40
C LEU A 30 -9.73 0.96 6.75
N ALA A 31 -9.96 0.46 5.53
CA ALA A 31 -11.23 0.66 4.84
C ALA A 31 -12.37 -0.13 5.50
N SER A 32 -12.14 -1.43 5.77
CA SER A 32 -13.19 -2.35 6.23
C SER A 32 -13.49 -2.26 7.74
N ARG A 33 -12.52 -1.88 8.57
CA ARG A 33 -12.67 -1.87 10.04
C ARG A 33 -12.70 -0.49 10.66
N SER A 34 -12.06 0.51 10.04
CA SER A 34 -12.08 1.89 10.55
C SER A 34 -12.93 2.85 9.71
N GLY A 35 -13.57 2.36 8.64
CA GLY A 35 -14.52 3.15 7.84
C GLY A 35 -13.86 4.23 6.96
N LEU A 36 -12.54 4.16 6.71
CA LEU A 36 -11.92 5.04 5.72
C LEU A 36 -12.42 4.71 4.32
N ARG A 37 -12.50 5.72 3.45
CA ARG A 37 -12.71 5.47 2.02
C ARG A 37 -11.50 4.71 1.47
N PRO A 38 -11.69 3.78 0.50
CA PRO A 38 -10.60 3.00 -0.08
C PRO A 38 -9.41 3.83 -0.55
N GLU A 39 -9.66 5.01 -1.13
CA GLU A 39 -8.67 5.93 -1.65
C GLU A 39 -7.81 6.54 -0.53
N ASP A 40 -8.46 6.93 0.58
CA ASP A 40 -7.76 7.48 1.75
C ASP A 40 -6.95 6.39 2.46
N ALA A 41 -7.51 5.18 2.57
CA ALA A 41 -6.83 4.02 3.14
C ALA A 41 -5.59 3.61 2.34
N TYR A 42 -5.70 3.55 1.01
CA TYR A 42 -4.55 3.31 0.13
C TYR A 42 -3.52 4.44 0.21
N GLY A 43 -3.97 5.70 0.25
CA GLY A 43 -3.08 6.86 0.41
C GLY A 43 -2.23 6.77 1.68
N ALA A 44 -2.81 6.29 2.79
CA ALA A 44 -2.12 6.13 4.08
C ALA A 44 -0.96 5.11 4.04
N VAL A 45 -1.06 4.06 3.22
CA VAL A 45 -0.03 3.01 3.12
C VAL A 45 0.93 3.20 1.94
N SER A 46 0.68 4.20 1.08
CA SER A 46 1.45 4.46 -0.14
C SER A 46 2.18 5.81 -0.07
N GLY A 47 1.66 6.85 -0.73
CA GLY A 47 2.29 8.17 -0.80
C GLY A 47 2.51 8.81 0.57
N ALA A 48 1.53 8.70 1.48
CA ALA A 48 1.66 9.28 2.82
C ALA A 48 2.71 8.56 3.67
N ALA A 49 2.76 7.22 3.62
CA ALA A 49 3.79 6.42 4.28
C ALA A 49 5.19 6.74 3.72
N ARG A 50 5.30 6.85 2.40
CA ARG A 50 6.56 7.21 1.72
C ARG A 50 7.06 8.59 2.16
N ALA A 51 6.18 9.58 2.19
CA ALA A 51 6.50 10.93 2.65
C ALA A 51 6.86 10.95 4.16
N ALA A 52 6.18 10.15 4.98
CA ALA A 52 6.51 10.03 6.42
C ALA A 52 7.91 9.44 6.65
N MET A 53 8.39 8.58 5.75
CA MET A 53 9.75 8.03 5.76
C MET A 53 10.80 8.95 5.13
N GLY A 54 10.42 10.15 4.64
CA GLY A 54 11.34 11.08 3.99
C GLY A 54 11.85 10.61 2.62
N LEU A 55 11.14 9.67 1.98
CA LEU A 55 11.55 9.13 0.68
C LEU A 55 11.08 10.03 -0.48
N PRO A 56 11.85 10.13 -1.59
CA PRO A 56 11.48 10.92 -2.75
C PRO A 56 10.15 10.48 -3.35
N GLU A 57 9.32 11.41 -3.81
CA GLU A 57 8.03 11.08 -4.43
C GLU A 57 8.17 10.14 -5.63
N VAL A 58 7.17 9.27 -5.81
CA VAL A 58 7.01 8.41 -6.98
C VAL A 58 5.59 8.60 -7.50
N ARG A 59 5.45 8.75 -8.82
CA ARG A 59 4.17 8.92 -9.51
C ARG A 59 4.15 8.07 -10.77
N VAL A 60 2.96 7.69 -11.21
CA VAL A 60 2.77 7.07 -12.53
C VAL A 60 2.72 8.18 -13.58
N GLU A 61 3.87 8.79 -13.83
CA GLU A 61 4.04 9.92 -14.76
C GLU A 61 5.44 9.86 -15.38
N ALA A 62 5.57 10.34 -16.62
CA ALA A 62 6.85 10.40 -17.30
C ALA A 62 7.86 11.24 -16.50
N GLY A 63 9.11 10.76 -16.42
CA GLY A 63 10.17 11.40 -15.63
C GLY A 63 10.29 10.91 -14.18
N PHE A 64 9.30 10.17 -13.65
CA PHE A 64 9.42 9.52 -12.35
C PHE A 64 10.03 8.12 -12.46
N PRO A 65 10.63 7.58 -11.37
CA PRO A 65 11.14 6.22 -11.33
C PRO A 65 10.06 5.19 -11.67
N ALA A 66 10.43 4.15 -12.43
CA ALA A 66 9.56 3.02 -12.77
C ALA A 66 9.39 2.05 -11.58
N GLU A 67 8.69 2.53 -10.57
CA GLU A 67 8.29 1.82 -9.35
C GLU A 67 6.77 1.62 -9.40
N LEU A 68 6.32 0.43 -9.82
CA LEU A 68 4.92 0.15 -10.10
C LEU A 68 4.48 -1.14 -9.42
N LEU A 69 3.22 -1.17 -8.99
CA LEU A 69 2.54 -2.37 -8.55
C LEU A 69 1.31 -2.59 -9.43
N ALA A 70 1.38 -3.54 -10.34
CA ALA A 70 0.23 -3.94 -11.13
C ALA A 70 -0.57 -4.99 -10.35
N VAL A 71 -1.84 -4.68 -10.08
CA VAL A 71 -2.78 -5.53 -9.34
C VAL A 71 -3.99 -5.85 -10.21
N ARG A 72 -4.67 -6.96 -9.95
CA ARG A 72 -5.96 -7.23 -10.61
C ARG A 72 -7.09 -6.44 -9.97
N GLY A 73 -7.89 -5.78 -10.79
CA GLY A 73 -9.13 -5.12 -10.40
C GLY A 73 -9.42 -3.88 -11.24
N ASP A 74 -10.70 -3.57 -11.40
CA ASP A 74 -11.15 -2.39 -12.17
C ASP A 74 -11.22 -1.11 -11.32
N ARG A 75 -11.27 -1.28 -9.99
CA ARG A 75 -11.34 -0.21 -8.99
C ARG A 75 -10.53 -0.59 -7.75
N LEU A 76 -10.10 0.42 -7.01
CA LEU A 76 -9.29 0.23 -5.81
C LEU A 76 -9.98 -0.64 -4.75
N SER A 77 -11.28 -0.46 -4.52
CA SER A 77 -12.06 -1.31 -3.61
C SER A 77 -12.05 -2.79 -4.02
N GLY A 78 -12.14 -3.08 -5.33
CA GLY A 78 -12.00 -4.43 -5.87
C GLY A 78 -10.61 -4.99 -5.64
N ALA A 79 -9.57 -4.21 -5.98
CA ALA A 79 -8.18 -4.63 -5.77
C ALA A 79 -7.87 -4.93 -4.29
N LEU A 80 -8.37 -4.11 -3.36
CA LEU A 80 -8.23 -4.32 -1.91
C LEU A 80 -9.01 -5.53 -1.39
N SER A 81 -10.10 -5.92 -2.06
CA SER A 81 -10.92 -7.07 -1.66
C SER A 81 -10.33 -8.41 -2.12
N LEU A 82 -9.65 -8.42 -3.26
CA LEU A 82 -9.04 -9.63 -3.81
C LEU A 82 -7.67 -9.87 -3.20
N ALA A 83 -6.80 -8.85 -3.21
CA ALA A 83 -5.42 -8.90 -2.73
C ALA A 83 -4.53 -10.06 -3.25
N TYR A 84 -4.99 -10.86 -4.22
CA TYR A 84 -4.23 -11.92 -4.87
C TYR A 84 -3.74 -11.51 -6.28
N SER A 85 -2.56 -12.02 -6.66
CA SER A 85 -1.89 -11.79 -7.96
C SER A 85 -1.46 -10.33 -8.22
N ARG A 86 -0.16 -10.07 -8.03
CA ARG A 86 0.47 -8.77 -8.27
C ARG A 86 1.79 -8.93 -9.03
N ILE A 87 2.15 -7.95 -9.84
CA ILE A 87 3.45 -7.82 -10.48
C ILE A 87 4.12 -6.57 -9.91
N VAL A 88 5.31 -6.73 -9.37
CA VAL A 88 6.13 -5.62 -8.89
C VAL A 88 7.12 -5.24 -9.98
N VAL A 89 7.17 -3.96 -10.31
CA VAL A 89 8.22 -3.38 -11.16
C VAL A 89 9.07 -2.48 -10.28
N HIS A 90 10.34 -2.82 -10.13
CA HIS A 90 11.33 -2.03 -9.41
C HIS A 90 12.39 -1.55 -10.40
N ARG A 91 12.62 -0.23 -10.49
CA ARG A 91 13.53 0.39 -11.45
C ARG A 91 13.39 -0.17 -12.88
N GLY A 92 12.15 -0.34 -13.32
CA GLY A 92 11.82 -0.82 -14.67
C GLY A 92 12.01 -2.32 -14.90
N ARG A 93 12.22 -3.12 -13.85
CA ARG A 93 12.35 -4.59 -13.94
C ARG A 93 11.29 -5.27 -13.10
N VAL A 94 10.70 -6.35 -13.64
CA VAL A 94 9.82 -7.23 -12.87
C VAL A 94 10.65 -8.00 -11.84
N VAL A 95 10.23 -7.98 -10.57
CA VAL A 95 10.91 -8.64 -9.44
C VAL A 95 9.97 -9.50 -8.61
#